data_AF-A0A855MT42-F1
#
_entry.id   AF-A0A855MT42-F1
#
_cell.length_a   1.000
_cell.length_b   1.000
_cell.length_c   1.000
_cell.angle_alpha   90.00
_cell.angle_beta   90.00
_cell.angle_gamma   90.00
#
_symmetry.space_group_name_H-M   'P 1'
#
loop_
_entity.id
_entity.type
_entity.pdbx_description
1 polymer ?
#
loop_
_entity_poly.entity_id
_entity_poly.type
_entity_poly.pdbx_seq_one_letter_code
_entity_poly.pdbx_strand_id
1 'polypeptide(L)'
;MNLRSLVEIVNKGQFIRPILNYVVHYLESDRSDKNKNIVNYINVLKLKWDVKYDEALEIIDEEIKGLKKGGLYYLFLDQKIHILNRIKQKEGVKKVFDELKDNFDNIPVYVRGLVVETLKNIHELYYEPDENMEKIRYWSENYEQNPVDKGFILLSKARGKKNEERYEEAVCLNVEAFKILKTIPHPSGMVQALNNSSWWLKDTNKEKALAFIFPLGFYLGYYFHDDNFDVFNSLDTMFQVQKSNNDPLVYETAFIFSRLVSSLTGDKKKIIWNEFGYTIHDVRCFVLNIRNRNRNYLNTKTLRDFLRKEIGKEKIPIDSMNVSERTLKEFLSAKTKYIQPNTLRNILDVLEFEITTSTPLCIIKELKKKDIDKKFKINLEKFKNLPQERQISEFFTSYLVHYYKEEIDLEKIIKEIEDNSLIEQRCDYYTKELINSIFERNPKIDFDSLLTNVQKPKIYTNKNITFNEHPFYLGRKDVVKRFMKDLNKKNLKEFIENYVSLDTRQKKTVEKFIMNYGRYYDLKDIPKEFTPKVPKEIDPFVKKYTLKRKPSAVSFYVFEGEEREEFIKISNNF
;
A
#
# COMPACT_ATOMS: atom_id res chain seq x y z
N MET A 1 -12.12 30.65 -10.00
CA MET A 1 -12.73 29.30 -9.79
C MET A 1 -13.87 29.42 -8.79
N ASN A 2 -14.99 28.69 -8.98
CA ASN A 2 -16.08 28.66 -7.98
C ASN A 2 -15.72 27.67 -6.85
N LEU A 3 -15.96 28.08 -5.60
CA LEU A 3 -15.68 27.26 -4.41
C LEU A 3 -16.53 25.98 -4.36
N ARG A 4 -17.77 26.01 -4.86
CA ARG A 4 -18.61 24.80 -4.93
C ARG A 4 -17.97 23.71 -5.79
N SER A 5 -17.47 24.10 -6.97
CA SER A 5 -16.78 23.18 -7.87
C SER A 5 -15.48 22.62 -7.25
N LEU A 6 -14.77 23.43 -6.45
CA LEU A 6 -13.60 22.95 -5.70
C LEU A 6 -14.00 21.88 -4.67
N VAL A 7 -15.07 22.13 -3.89
CA VAL A 7 -15.58 21.19 -2.90
C VAL A 7 -15.93 19.84 -3.54
N GLU A 8 -16.63 19.84 -4.67
CA GLU A 8 -16.99 18.62 -5.42
C GLU A 8 -15.78 17.74 -5.79
N ILE A 9 -14.61 18.37 -5.99
CA ILE A 9 -13.37 17.68 -6.34
C ILE A 9 -12.61 17.20 -5.10
N VAL A 10 -12.39 18.09 -4.13
CA VAL A 10 -11.58 17.79 -2.93
C VAL A 10 -12.23 16.70 -2.06
N ASN A 11 -13.54 16.48 -2.21
CA ASN A 11 -14.27 15.37 -1.60
C ASN A 11 -13.75 13.98 -2.03
N LYS A 12 -12.81 13.86 -2.99
CA LYS A 12 -12.14 12.58 -3.30
C LYS A 12 -10.82 12.38 -2.54
N GLY A 13 -10.50 13.29 -1.62
CA GLY A 13 -9.30 13.24 -0.79
C GLY A 13 -8.00 13.31 -1.61
N GLN A 14 -6.94 12.69 -1.08
CA GLN A 14 -5.61 12.73 -1.69
C GLN A 14 -5.53 12.16 -3.11
N PHE A 15 -6.48 11.30 -3.49
CA PHE A 15 -6.53 10.73 -4.85
C PHE A 15 -6.69 11.80 -5.92
N ILE A 16 -7.19 12.98 -5.58
CA ILE A 16 -7.33 14.06 -6.55
C ILE A 16 -6.14 15.03 -6.60
N ARG A 17 -5.06 14.77 -5.86
CA ARG A 17 -3.86 15.62 -5.83
C ARG A 17 -3.36 16.01 -7.23
N PRO A 18 -3.26 15.11 -8.23
CA PRO A 18 -2.77 15.51 -9.56
C PRO A 18 -3.69 16.51 -10.26
N ILE A 19 -5.00 16.44 -10.02
CA ILE A 19 -5.96 17.40 -10.55
C ILE A 19 -5.77 18.76 -9.87
N LEU A 20 -5.56 18.77 -8.55
CA LEU A 20 -5.27 20.01 -7.84
C LEU A 20 -3.94 20.64 -8.28
N ASN A 21 -2.92 19.82 -8.57
CA ASN A 21 -1.66 20.29 -9.12
C ASN A 21 -1.83 20.93 -10.51
N TYR A 22 -2.68 20.35 -11.37
CA TYR A 22 -3.07 20.97 -12.63
C TYR A 22 -3.82 22.29 -12.42
N VAL A 23 -4.75 22.32 -11.47
CA VAL A 23 -5.53 23.53 -11.16
C VAL A 23 -4.65 24.65 -10.64
N VAL A 24 -3.75 24.39 -9.70
CA VAL A 24 -2.81 25.39 -9.18
C VAL A 24 -1.95 25.95 -10.32
N HIS A 25 -1.38 25.08 -11.15
CA HIS A 25 -0.59 25.49 -12.31
C HIS A 25 -1.35 26.43 -13.27
N TYR A 26 -2.65 26.20 -13.46
CA TYR A 26 -3.51 27.07 -14.26
C TYR A 26 -3.89 28.38 -13.53
N LEU A 27 -4.24 28.32 -12.25
CA LEU A 27 -4.65 29.50 -11.48
C LEU A 27 -3.51 30.50 -11.27
N GLU A 28 -2.28 30.00 -11.12
CA GLU A 28 -1.08 30.82 -10.99
C GLU A 28 -0.72 31.52 -12.30
N SER A 29 -1.05 30.93 -13.45
CA SER A 29 -0.76 31.50 -14.78
C SER A 29 -1.83 32.47 -15.29
N ASP A 30 -3.09 32.32 -14.89
CA ASP A 30 -4.20 33.14 -15.40
C ASP A 30 -4.34 34.48 -14.64
N ARG A 31 -4.36 34.48 -13.29
CA ARG A 31 -4.42 35.69 -12.41
C ARG A 31 -4.02 35.34 -10.96
N SER A 32 -2.74 35.49 -10.61
CA SER A 32 -2.16 35.12 -9.30
C SER A 32 -2.94 35.69 -8.09
N ASP A 33 -3.27 36.97 -8.13
CA ASP A 33 -3.75 37.68 -6.92
C ASP A 33 -5.21 37.37 -6.57
N LYS A 34 -6.05 37.08 -7.58
CA LYS A 34 -7.50 36.83 -7.36
C LYS A 34 -7.80 35.43 -6.83
N ASN A 35 -6.89 34.48 -7.01
CA ASN A 35 -7.08 33.08 -6.61
C ASN A 35 -6.21 32.67 -5.43
N LYS A 36 -5.43 33.61 -4.86
CA LYS A 36 -4.44 33.35 -3.80
C LYS A 36 -5.00 32.48 -2.67
N ASN A 37 -6.13 32.87 -2.08
CA ASN A 37 -6.70 32.16 -0.92
C ASN A 37 -7.12 30.71 -1.27
N ILE A 38 -7.54 30.47 -2.51
CA ILE A 38 -7.89 29.13 -2.98
C ILE A 38 -6.63 28.29 -3.24
N VAL A 39 -5.60 28.88 -3.84
CA VAL A 39 -4.30 28.24 -4.01
C VAL A 39 -3.70 27.88 -2.64
N ASN A 40 -3.80 28.78 -1.66
CA ASN A 40 -3.37 28.55 -0.28
C ASN A 40 -4.16 27.40 0.38
N TYR A 41 -5.48 27.32 0.17
CA TYR A 41 -6.26 26.18 0.63
C TYR A 41 -5.79 24.84 0.01
N ILE A 42 -5.53 24.82 -1.30
CA ILE A 42 -4.97 23.63 -1.96
C ILE A 42 -3.58 23.27 -1.40
N ASN A 43 -2.73 24.27 -1.15
CA ASN A 43 -1.41 24.06 -0.56
C ASN A 43 -1.53 23.49 0.87
N VAL A 44 -2.48 23.95 1.68
CA VAL A 44 -2.78 23.36 3.00
C VAL A 44 -3.15 21.89 2.88
N LEU A 45 -4.00 21.50 1.91
CA LEU A 45 -4.33 20.10 1.68
C LEU A 45 -3.08 19.27 1.32
N LYS A 46 -2.23 19.78 0.44
CA LYS A 46 -0.98 19.12 0.04
C LYS A 46 -0.01 18.94 1.21
N LEU A 47 0.21 20.01 1.99
CA LEU A 47 1.05 19.97 3.18
C LEU A 47 0.52 18.98 4.22
N LYS A 48 -0.80 18.94 4.45
CA LYS A 48 -1.45 17.94 5.31
C LYS A 48 -1.19 16.51 4.82
N TRP A 49 -1.29 16.25 3.51
CA TRP A 49 -1.00 14.94 2.93
C TRP A 49 0.48 14.56 2.98
N ASP A 50 1.36 15.55 2.98
CA ASP A 50 2.81 15.38 3.14
C ASP A 50 3.25 15.38 4.62
N VAL A 51 2.30 15.43 5.55
CA VAL A 51 2.51 15.41 7.01
C VAL A 51 3.33 16.62 7.51
N LYS A 52 3.26 17.74 6.77
CA LYS A 52 3.87 19.04 7.10
C LYS A 52 2.84 19.91 7.84
N TYR A 53 2.50 19.46 9.05
CA TYR A 53 1.40 20.03 9.83
C TYR A 53 1.65 21.45 10.31
N ASP A 54 2.86 21.77 10.74
CA ASP A 54 3.20 23.10 11.24
C ASP A 54 3.10 24.16 10.12
N GLU A 55 3.74 23.89 8.96
CA GLU A 55 3.63 24.74 7.75
C GLU A 55 2.17 24.94 7.31
N ALA A 56 1.34 23.89 7.41
CA ALA A 56 -0.07 23.99 7.07
C ALA A 56 -0.85 24.88 8.04
N LEU A 57 -0.56 24.79 9.35
CA LEU A 57 -1.20 25.62 10.37
C LEU A 57 -0.85 27.09 10.23
N GLU A 58 0.41 27.41 9.90
CA GLU A 58 0.85 28.79 9.65
C GLU A 58 0.00 29.44 8.54
N ILE A 59 -0.16 28.77 7.41
CA ILE A 59 -0.98 29.27 6.29
C ILE A 59 -2.45 29.41 6.72
N ILE A 60 -3.00 28.43 7.44
CA ILE A 60 -4.38 28.49 7.94
C ILE A 60 -4.60 29.71 8.83
N ASP A 61 -3.70 29.94 9.79
CA ASP A 61 -3.82 31.01 10.77
C ASP A 61 -3.67 32.41 10.16
N GLU A 62 -2.87 32.54 9.10
CA GLU A 62 -2.78 33.77 8.32
C GLU A 62 -4.04 34.03 7.49
N GLU A 63 -4.52 33.02 6.76
CA GLU A 63 -5.69 33.15 5.87
C GLU A 63 -6.97 33.46 6.66
N ILE A 64 -7.20 32.79 7.79
CA ILE A 64 -8.40 32.96 8.62
C ILE A 64 -8.56 34.40 9.12
N LYS A 65 -7.46 35.13 9.40
CA LYS A 65 -7.50 36.53 9.87
C LYS A 65 -8.11 37.49 8.84
N GLY A 66 -7.91 37.23 7.55
CA GLY A 66 -8.37 38.09 6.45
C GLY A 66 -9.68 37.63 5.80
N LEU A 67 -10.14 36.41 6.09
CA LEU A 67 -11.32 35.82 5.46
C LEU A 67 -12.62 36.21 6.18
N LYS A 68 -13.66 36.54 5.40
CA LYS A 68 -15.03 36.58 5.92
C LYS A 68 -15.50 35.18 6.29
N LYS A 69 -16.35 35.04 7.31
CA LYS A 69 -17.01 33.79 7.73
C LYS A 69 -17.95 33.23 6.64
N GLY A 70 -17.37 32.67 5.59
CA GLY A 70 -18.04 32.01 4.47
C GLY A 70 -17.43 30.63 4.19
N GLY A 71 -17.69 30.07 3.02
CA GLY A 71 -17.32 28.69 2.71
C GLY A 71 -15.83 28.39 2.89
N LEU A 72 -14.95 29.27 2.40
CA LEU A 72 -13.49 29.05 2.46
C LEU A 72 -12.95 29.12 3.90
N TYR A 73 -13.51 30.01 4.72
CA TYR A 73 -13.20 30.10 6.15
C TYR A 73 -13.48 28.77 6.86
N TYR A 74 -14.68 28.20 6.65
CA TYR A 74 -15.07 26.93 7.27
C TYR A 74 -14.29 25.73 6.70
N LEU A 75 -13.89 25.76 5.44
CA LEU A 75 -13.00 24.75 4.88
C LEU A 75 -11.62 24.78 5.54
N PHE A 76 -11.06 25.97 5.81
CA PHE A 76 -9.81 26.08 6.57
C PHE A 76 -9.95 25.57 8.00
N LEU A 77 -11.04 25.92 8.70
CA LEU A 77 -11.31 25.39 10.05
C LEU A 77 -11.47 23.87 10.05
N ASP A 78 -12.16 23.31 9.06
CA ASP A 78 -12.29 21.86 8.86
C ASP A 78 -10.90 21.19 8.72
N GLN A 79 -10.00 21.75 7.92
CA GLN A 79 -8.64 21.22 7.84
C GLN A 79 -7.83 21.45 9.12
N LYS A 80 -8.01 22.61 9.78
CA LYS A 80 -7.32 22.98 11.01
C LYS A 80 -7.57 21.95 12.10
N ILE A 81 -8.82 21.58 12.38
CA ILE A 81 -9.14 20.63 13.44
C ILE A 81 -8.54 19.25 13.19
N HIS A 82 -8.50 18.78 11.93
CA HIS A 82 -7.82 17.54 11.57
C HIS A 82 -6.32 17.60 11.86
N ILE A 83 -5.66 18.71 11.52
CA ILE A 83 -4.23 18.89 11.74
C ILE A 83 -3.91 18.98 13.23
N LEU A 84 -4.65 19.80 13.98
CA LEU A 84 -4.51 19.96 15.43
C LEU A 84 -4.69 18.62 16.17
N ASN A 85 -5.63 17.80 15.72
CA ASN A 85 -5.83 16.47 16.26
C ASN A 85 -4.62 15.55 15.99
N ARG A 86 -4.04 15.62 14.78
CA ARG A 86 -2.85 14.81 14.42
C ARG A 86 -1.62 15.17 15.26
N ILE A 87 -1.40 16.45 15.54
CA ILE A 87 -0.31 16.91 16.42
C ILE A 87 -0.67 16.86 17.91
N LYS A 88 -1.84 16.30 18.26
CA LYS A 88 -2.32 16.10 19.64
C LYS A 88 -2.49 17.41 20.44
N GLN A 89 -2.82 18.52 19.79
CA GLN A 89 -3.10 19.81 20.45
C GLN A 89 -4.56 19.91 20.91
N LYS A 90 -4.90 19.22 22.01
CA LYS A 90 -6.29 19.04 22.49
C LYS A 90 -7.09 20.35 22.65
N GLU A 91 -6.50 21.38 23.26
CA GLU A 91 -7.18 22.67 23.47
C GLU A 91 -7.52 23.35 22.14
N GLY A 92 -6.61 23.28 21.17
CA GLY A 92 -6.83 23.82 19.83
C GLY A 92 -7.95 23.08 19.10
N VAL A 93 -7.97 21.74 19.21
CA VAL A 93 -9.06 20.91 18.66
C VAL A 93 -10.40 21.35 19.24
N LYS A 94 -10.50 21.49 20.57
CA LYS A 94 -11.74 21.92 21.24
C LYS A 94 -12.21 23.30 20.77
N LYS A 95 -11.31 24.30 20.70
CA LYS A 95 -11.65 25.65 20.22
C LYS A 95 -12.24 25.63 18.81
N VAL A 96 -11.62 24.89 17.89
CA VAL A 96 -12.12 24.79 16.51
C VAL A 96 -13.41 23.96 16.43
N PHE A 97 -13.53 22.92 17.25
CA PHE A 97 -14.74 22.11 17.36
C PHE A 97 -15.94 22.96 17.77
N ASP A 98 -15.81 23.71 18.86
CA ASP A 98 -16.86 24.58 19.38
C ASP A 98 -17.20 25.67 18.36
N GLU A 99 -16.20 26.26 17.69
CA GLU A 99 -16.45 27.25 16.64
C GLU A 99 -17.26 26.70 15.45
N LEU A 100 -16.90 25.50 14.96
CA LEU A 100 -17.61 24.85 13.86
C LEU A 100 -19.04 24.44 14.27
N LYS A 101 -19.20 23.94 15.49
CA LYS A 101 -20.49 23.50 16.03
C LYS A 101 -21.43 24.68 16.28
N ASP A 102 -20.98 25.71 16.99
CA ASP A 102 -21.81 26.84 17.39
C ASP A 102 -22.23 27.71 16.19
N ASN A 103 -21.44 27.70 15.11
CA ASN A 103 -21.75 28.41 13.87
C ASN A 103 -22.34 27.52 12.78
N PHE A 104 -22.72 26.27 13.08
CA PHE A 104 -23.11 25.28 12.07
C PHE A 104 -24.22 25.77 11.12
N ASP A 105 -25.24 26.45 11.66
CA ASP A 105 -26.35 27.01 10.88
C ASP A 105 -25.93 28.15 9.93
N ASN A 106 -24.78 28.79 10.18
CA ASN A 106 -24.20 29.83 9.33
C ASN A 106 -23.24 29.26 8.27
N ILE A 107 -22.88 27.98 8.35
CA ILE A 107 -22.01 27.32 7.36
C ILE A 107 -22.78 27.19 6.04
N PRO A 108 -22.19 27.50 4.88
CA PRO A 108 -22.86 27.26 3.60
C PRO A 108 -23.23 25.78 3.41
N VAL A 109 -24.43 25.53 2.87
CA VAL A 109 -25.00 24.17 2.74
C VAL A 109 -24.05 23.19 2.04
N TYR A 110 -23.34 23.64 0.99
CA TYR A 110 -22.40 22.80 0.24
C TYR A 110 -21.11 22.43 1.01
N VAL A 111 -20.85 23.03 2.18
CA VAL A 111 -19.71 22.72 3.06
C VAL A 111 -20.14 21.92 4.30
N ARG A 112 -21.41 22.03 4.71
CA ARG A 112 -21.91 21.40 5.95
C ARG A 112 -21.67 19.90 6.04
N GLY A 113 -21.77 19.17 4.93
CA GLY A 113 -21.54 17.72 4.90
C GLY A 113 -20.16 17.33 5.44
N LEU A 114 -19.11 17.99 4.95
CA LEU A 114 -17.72 17.81 5.43
C LEU A 114 -17.58 18.13 6.92
N VAL A 115 -18.17 19.24 7.36
CA VAL A 115 -18.10 19.66 8.76
C VAL A 115 -18.83 18.68 9.69
N VAL A 116 -19.97 18.13 9.28
CA VAL A 116 -20.69 17.09 10.04
C VAL A 116 -19.83 15.84 10.19
N GLU A 117 -19.23 15.36 9.09
CA GLU A 117 -18.28 14.25 9.11
C GLU A 117 -17.18 14.50 10.16
N THR A 118 -16.55 15.68 10.09
CA THR A 118 -15.41 16.03 10.93
C THR A 118 -15.80 16.10 12.40
N LEU A 119 -16.87 16.82 12.73
CA LEU A 119 -17.34 16.95 14.11
C LEU A 119 -17.72 15.59 14.71
N LYS A 120 -18.37 14.71 13.94
CA LYS A 120 -18.69 13.36 14.42
C LYS A 120 -17.44 12.53 14.67
N ASN A 121 -16.51 12.52 13.72
CA ASN A 121 -15.30 11.74 13.85
C ASN A 121 -14.44 12.20 15.03
N ILE A 122 -14.37 13.52 15.26
CA ILE A 122 -13.66 14.12 16.39
C ILE A 122 -14.37 13.79 17.71
N HIS A 123 -15.69 13.92 17.81
CA HIS A 123 -16.43 13.52 19.01
C HIS A 123 -16.13 12.07 19.42
N GLU A 124 -16.10 11.13 18.47
CA GLU A 124 -15.82 9.72 18.74
C GLU A 124 -14.32 9.43 19.02
N LEU A 125 -13.41 10.34 18.67
CA LEU A 125 -12.00 10.25 19.06
C LEU A 125 -11.80 10.68 20.51
N TYR A 126 -12.57 11.67 20.95
CA TYR A 126 -12.52 12.25 22.28
C TYR A 126 -13.68 11.73 23.14
N TYR A 127 -13.95 10.42 23.06
CA TYR A 127 -15.08 9.77 23.72
C TYR A 127 -14.89 9.65 25.25
N GLU A 128 -13.65 9.73 25.74
CA GLU A 128 -13.33 9.53 27.16
C GLU A 128 -14.04 10.56 28.06
N PRO A 129 -14.47 10.18 29.29
CA PRO A 129 -15.26 11.04 30.17
C PRO A 129 -14.64 12.42 30.46
N ASP A 130 -13.30 12.48 30.49
CA ASP A 130 -12.54 13.70 30.77
C ASP A 130 -12.34 14.59 29.52
N GLU A 131 -12.68 14.11 28.33
CA GLU A 131 -12.55 14.81 27.06
C GLU A 131 -13.90 15.39 26.62
N ASN A 132 -14.32 16.48 27.27
CA ASN A 132 -15.65 17.06 27.05
C ASN A 132 -15.82 17.69 25.64
N MET A 133 -16.33 16.90 24.69
CA MET A 133 -16.81 17.33 23.37
C MET A 133 -18.28 16.96 23.16
N GLU A 134 -19.15 17.97 23.09
CA GLU A 134 -20.59 17.75 22.94
C GLU A 134 -20.96 17.21 21.55
N LYS A 135 -21.87 16.23 21.54
CA LYS A 135 -22.41 15.65 20.30
C LYS A 135 -23.19 16.70 19.50
N ILE A 136 -22.84 16.87 18.22
CA ILE A 136 -23.59 17.73 17.30
C ILE A 136 -24.98 17.13 16.98
N ARG A 137 -26.01 17.98 17.00
CA ARG A 137 -27.35 17.68 16.46
C ARG A 137 -27.41 18.11 14.99
N TYR A 138 -27.88 17.22 14.12
CA TYR A 138 -28.07 17.52 12.71
C TYR A 138 -29.17 16.62 12.12
N TRP A 139 -29.80 17.07 11.04
CA TRP A 139 -30.78 16.29 10.28
C TRP A 139 -30.04 15.40 9.27
N SER A 140 -29.89 14.12 9.59
CA SER A 140 -28.96 13.21 8.90
C SER A 140 -29.32 12.90 7.45
N GLU A 141 -30.59 12.95 7.08
CA GLU A 141 -31.06 12.55 5.75
C GLU A 141 -30.48 13.42 4.62
N ASN A 142 -30.27 14.72 4.86
CA ASN A 142 -29.76 15.63 3.82
C ASN A 142 -28.28 15.40 3.49
N TYR A 143 -27.47 15.00 4.47
CA TYR A 143 -26.03 14.80 4.30
C TYR A 143 -25.71 13.37 3.84
N GLU A 144 -26.59 12.41 4.09
CA GLU A 144 -26.45 11.04 3.59
C GLU A 144 -26.77 10.92 2.08
N GLN A 145 -27.24 11.99 1.42
CA GLN A 145 -27.44 12.04 -0.04
C GLN A 145 -26.12 12.08 -0.82
N ASN A 146 -25.07 12.69 -0.25
CA ASN A 146 -23.73 12.68 -0.82
C ASN A 146 -23.02 11.38 -0.39
N PRO A 147 -22.61 10.50 -1.33
CA PRO A 147 -22.03 9.21 -0.94
C PRO A 147 -20.70 9.34 -0.20
N VAL A 148 -19.91 10.40 -0.42
CA VAL A 148 -18.67 10.63 0.35
C VAL A 148 -19.01 10.90 1.81
N ASP A 149 -19.86 11.91 2.06
CA ASP A 149 -20.27 12.32 3.40
C ASP A 149 -20.93 11.14 4.13
N LYS A 150 -21.80 10.38 3.44
CA LYS A 150 -22.40 9.15 3.99
C LYS A 150 -21.35 8.13 4.42
N GLY A 151 -20.32 7.90 3.59
CA GLY A 151 -19.24 6.97 3.89
C GLY A 151 -18.50 7.35 5.18
N PHE A 152 -18.10 8.61 5.34
CA PHE A 152 -17.38 9.05 6.53
C PHE A 152 -18.28 9.18 7.78
N ILE A 153 -19.56 9.49 7.60
CA ILE A 153 -20.57 9.39 8.67
C ILE A 153 -20.66 7.95 9.20
N LEU A 154 -20.63 6.94 8.31
CA LEU A 154 -20.62 5.53 8.69
C LEU A 154 -19.33 5.14 9.40
N LEU A 155 -18.15 5.60 8.93
CA LEU A 155 -16.88 5.38 9.64
C LEU A 155 -16.89 5.96 11.06
N SER A 156 -17.51 7.13 11.24
CA SER A 156 -17.69 7.74 12.56
C SER A 156 -18.63 6.92 13.43
N LYS A 157 -19.79 6.49 12.89
CA LYS A 157 -20.72 5.58 13.59
C LYS A 157 -20.02 4.26 13.99
N ALA A 158 -19.16 3.73 13.13
CA ALA A 158 -18.38 2.53 13.39
C ALA A 158 -17.43 2.72 14.59
N ARG A 159 -16.76 3.88 14.67
CA ARG A 159 -15.91 4.21 15.82
C ARG A 159 -16.71 4.27 17.13
N GLY A 160 -17.90 4.87 17.12
CA GLY A 160 -18.78 4.85 18.30
C GLY A 160 -19.13 3.44 18.75
N LYS A 161 -19.47 2.53 17.81
CA LYS A 161 -19.68 1.11 18.13
C LYS A 161 -18.42 0.43 18.67
N LYS A 162 -17.24 0.76 18.15
CA LYS A 162 -15.97 0.27 18.71
C LYS A 162 -15.70 0.80 20.12
N ASN A 163 -16.06 2.05 20.44
CA ASN A 163 -15.93 2.63 21.77
C ASN A 163 -16.91 1.98 22.77
N GLU A 164 -18.08 1.56 22.31
CA GLU A 164 -19.02 0.70 23.04
C GLU A 164 -18.57 -0.79 23.12
N GLU A 165 -17.36 -1.13 22.67
CA GLU A 165 -16.83 -2.51 22.55
C GLU A 165 -17.65 -3.46 21.65
N ARG A 166 -18.51 -2.91 20.78
CA ARG A 166 -19.35 -3.65 19.82
C ARG A 166 -18.63 -3.82 18.48
N TYR A 167 -17.53 -4.58 18.51
CA TYR A 167 -16.59 -4.72 17.39
C TYR A 167 -17.23 -5.26 16.10
N GLU A 168 -18.12 -6.25 16.18
CA GLU A 168 -18.78 -6.84 15.00
C GLU A 168 -19.68 -5.83 14.29
N GLU A 169 -20.42 -5.01 15.03
CA GLU A 169 -21.24 -3.95 14.46
C GLU A 169 -20.40 -2.82 13.86
N ALA A 170 -19.29 -2.48 14.51
CA ALA A 170 -18.32 -1.53 13.96
C ALA A 170 -17.77 -2.00 12.60
N VAL A 171 -17.48 -3.29 12.47
CA VAL A 171 -16.99 -3.90 11.21
C VAL A 171 -18.06 -3.88 10.12
N CYS A 172 -19.32 -4.19 10.44
CA CYS A 172 -20.43 -4.07 9.49
C CYS A 172 -20.55 -2.65 8.92
N LEU A 173 -20.47 -1.64 9.78
CA LEU A 173 -20.50 -0.22 9.38
C LEU A 173 -19.28 0.17 8.52
N ASN A 174 -18.08 -0.31 8.86
CA ASN A 174 -16.89 -0.11 8.02
C ASN A 174 -17.04 -0.75 6.64
N VAL A 175 -17.61 -1.96 6.55
CA VAL A 175 -17.83 -2.62 5.24
C VAL A 175 -18.85 -1.85 4.41
N GLU A 176 -19.92 -1.34 5.01
CA GLU A 176 -20.89 -0.48 4.31
C GLU A 176 -20.22 0.80 3.81
N ALA A 177 -19.44 1.47 4.67
CA ALA A 177 -18.67 2.67 4.30
C ALA A 177 -17.72 2.38 3.13
N PHE A 178 -16.99 1.26 3.17
CA PHE A 178 -16.11 0.83 2.09
C PHE A 178 -16.87 0.67 0.77
N LYS A 179 -18.03 -0.02 0.77
CA LYS A 179 -18.81 -0.25 -0.45
C LYS A 179 -19.24 1.07 -1.08
N ILE A 180 -19.67 2.04 -0.27
CA ILE A 180 -20.09 3.36 -0.74
C ILE A 180 -18.88 4.15 -1.30
N LEU A 181 -17.79 4.24 -0.52
CA LEU A 181 -16.57 4.97 -0.89
C LEU A 181 -15.79 4.34 -2.05
N LYS A 182 -16.08 3.09 -2.39
CA LYS A 182 -15.58 2.45 -3.61
C LYS A 182 -16.31 2.94 -4.86
N THR A 183 -17.59 3.34 -4.77
CA THR A 183 -18.34 3.85 -5.92
C THR A 183 -17.87 5.23 -6.35
N ILE A 184 -17.46 6.06 -5.39
CA ILE A 184 -16.75 7.32 -5.60
C ILE A 184 -15.32 7.11 -5.12
N PRO A 185 -14.40 6.58 -5.96
CA PRO A 185 -13.14 6.01 -5.53
C PRO A 185 -12.38 6.96 -4.60
N HIS A 186 -12.52 6.72 -3.30
CA HIS A 186 -11.95 7.51 -2.22
C HIS A 186 -10.98 6.63 -1.43
N PRO A 187 -9.73 6.47 -1.89
CA PRO A 187 -8.80 5.47 -1.38
C PRO A 187 -8.52 5.58 0.12
N SER A 188 -8.38 6.80 0.66
CA SER A 188 -8.11 6.99 2.10
C SER A 188 -9.25 6.43 2.96
N GLY A 189 -10.51 6.75 2.66
CA GLY A 189 -11.66 6.20 3.37
C GLY A 189 -11.86 4.69 3.13
N MET A 190 -11.59 4.19 1.92
CA MET A 190 -11.62 2.74 1.62
C MET A 190 -10.59 1.97 2.45
N VAL A 191 -9.33 2.41 2.44
CA VAL A 191 -8.24 1.77 3.19
C VAL A 191 -8.45 1.94 4.69
N GLN A 192 -8.92 3.09 5.15
CA GLN A 192 -9.27 3.32 6.56
C GLN A 192 -10.35 2.35 7.03
N ALA A 193 -11.40 2.12 6.25
CA ALA A 193 -12.45 1.16 6.58
C ALA A 193 -11.89 -0.26 6.80
N LEU A 194 -11.04 -0.72 5.87
CA LEU A 194 -10.44 -2.06 5.92
C LEU A 194 -9.41 -2.19 7.05
N ASN A 195 -8.60 -1.14 7.25
CA ASN A 195 -7.62 -1.06 8.32
C ASN A 195 -8.30 -1.10 9.69
N ASN A 196 -9.36 -0.29 9.89
CA ASN A 196 -10.15 -0.30 11.11
C ASN A 196 -10.76 -1.68 11.38
N SER A 197 -11.40 -2.29 10.37
CA SER A 197 -11.99 -3.63 10.53
C SER A 197 -10.96 -4.67 10.96
N SER A 198 -9.77 -4.66 10.36
CA SER A 198 -8.72 -5.62 10.73
C SER A 198 -8.12 -5.32 12.11
N TRP A 199 -7.74 -4.06 12.36
CA TRP A 199 -7.10 -3.66 13.61
C TRP A 199 -8.01 -3.81 14.83
N TRP A 200 -9.28 -3.46 14.72
CA TRP A 200 -10.24 -3.54 15.84
C TRP A 200 -10.64 -4.98 16.17
N LEU A 201 -10.53 -5.91 15.21
CA LEU A 201 -10.78 -7.33 15.45
C LEU A 201 -9.54 -8.12 15.86
N LYS A 202 -8.33 -7.53 15.80
CA LYS A 202 -7.07 -8.30 15.93
C LYS A 202 -6.95 -9.07 17.25
N ASP A 203 -7.57 -8.58 18.32
CA ASP A 203 -7.51 -9.19 19.66
C ASP A 203 -8.79 -9.96 20.03
N THR A 204 -9.92 -9.68 19.34
CA THR A 204 -11.23 -10.27 19.63
C THR A 204 -11.64 -11.37 18.66
N ASN A 205 -11.24 -11.27 17.39
CA ASN A 205 -11.52 -12.23 16.33
C ASN A 205 -10.38 -12.23 15.29
N LYS A 206 -9.27 -12.90 15.63
CA LYS A 206 -8.02 -12.94 14.85
C LYS A 206 -8.20 -13.43 13.41
N GLU A 207 -9.04 -14.45 13.23
CA GLU A 207 -9.31 -15.05 11.91
C GLU A 207 -10.06 -14.08 11.00
N LYS A 208 -11.11 -13.43 11.52
CA LYS A 208 -11.85 -12.41 10.78
C LYS A 208 -10.99 -11.17 10.51
N ALA A 209 -10.14 -10.77 11.46
CA ALA A 209 -9.15 -9.72 11.25
C ALA A 209 -8.23 -10.03 10.07
N LEU A 210 -7.74 -11.29 9.96
CA LEU A 210 -6.88 -11.75 8.87
C LEU A 210 -7.58 -11.69 7.51
N ALA A 211 -8.89 -12.01 7.45
CA ALA A 211 -9.65 -11.97 6.21
C ALA A 211 -9.68 -10.56 5.55
N PHE A 212 -9.62 -9.49 6.36
CA PHE A 212 -9.55 -8.11 5.86
C PHE A 212 -8.16 -7.69 5.35
N ILE A 213 -7.09 -8.45 5.65
CA ILE A 213 -5.72 -8.14 5.19
C ILE A 213 -5.59 -8.25 3.68
N PHE A 214 -6.29 -9.21 3.06
CA PHE A 214 -6.28 -9.36 1.61
C PHE A 214 -6.81 -8.12 0.87
N PRO A 215 -8.06 -7.66 1.09
CA PRO A 215 -8.55 -6.45 0.44
C PRO A 215 -7.76 -5.20 0.85
N LEU A 216 -7.32 -5.10 2.11
CA LEU A 216 -6.49 -3.98 2.58
C LEU A 216 -5.21 -3.87 1.75
N GLY A 217 -4.42 -4.94 1.66
CA GLY A 217 -3.20 -4.96 0.88
C GLY A 217 -3.43 -4.68 -0.60
N PHE A 218 -4.50 -5.22 -1.18
CA PHE A 218 -4.85 -5.01 -2.59
C PHE A 218 -5.09 -3.54 -2.91
N TYR A 219 -5.97 -2.88 -2.16
CA TYR A 219 -6.29 -1.47 -2.41
C TYR A 219 -5.15 -0.53 -2.01
N LEU A 220 -4.32 -0.94 -1.04
CA LEU A 220 -3.10 -0.21 -0.69
C LEU A 220 -2.12 -0.18 -1.88
N GLY A 221 -1.83 -1.35 -2.46
CA GLY A 221 -0.95 -1.45 -3.63
C GLY A 221 -1.53 -0.80 -4.89
N TYR A 222 -2.85 -0.84 -5.04
CA TYR A 222 -3.55 -0.19 -6.14
C TYR A 222 -3.42 1.33 -6.07
N TYR A 223 -3.79 1.98 -4.97
CA TYR A 223 -4.00 3.42 -4.92
C TYR A 223 -2.82 4.25 -4.42
N PHE A 224 -1.97 3.73 -3.54
CA PHE A 224 -1.04 4.57 -2.77
C PHE A 224 0.40 4.50 -3.26
N HIS A 225 1.11 5.61 -3.11
CA HIS A 225 2.55 5.69 -3.33
C HIS A 225 3.34 5.16 -2.14
N ASP A 226 4.53 4.64 -2.45
CA ASP A 226 5.48 3.99 -1.54
C ASP A 226 5.85 4.83 -0.30
N ASP A 227 5.83 6.15 -0.44
CA ASP A 227 6.22 7.11 0.58
C ASP A 227 5.04 7.71 1.36
N ASN A 228 3.82 7.22 1.12
CA ASN A 228 2.62 7.71 1.79
C ASN A 228 2.49 7.13 3.21
N PHE A 229 2.14 7.98 4.17
CA PHE A 229 1.96 7.58 5.57
C PHE A 229 0.92 6.44 5.76
N ASP A 230 -0.20 6.48 5.03
CA ASP A 230 -1.26 5.46 5.11
C ASP A 230 -0.77 4.07 4.69
N VAL A 231 0.29 3.99 3.88
CA VAL A 231 0.97 2.73 3.53
C VAL A 231 1.64 2.12 4.74
N PHE A 232 2.38 2.91 5.52
CA PHE A 232 3.05 2.40 6.72
C PHE A 232 2.05 2.02 7.81
N ASN A 233 1.00 2.82 8.02
CA ASN A 233 -0.07 2.51 8.97
C ASN A 233 -0.79 1.18 8.61
N SER A 234 -1.08 0.99 7.32
CA SER A 234 -1.74 -0.23 6.85
C SER A 234 -0.80 -1.44 6.91
N LEU A 235 0.46 -1.29 6.52
CA LEU A 235 1.44 -2.39 6.60
C LEU A 235 1.75 -2.79 8.05
N ASP A 236 1.71 -1.85 9.01
CA ASP A 236 1.78 -2.17 10.43
C ASP A 236 0.61 -3.07 10.85
N THR A 237 -0.62 -2.67 10.50
CA THR A 237 -1.82 -3.49 10.77
C THR A 237 -1.70 -4.88 10.14
N MET A 238 -1.30 -4.96 8.87
CA MET A 238 -1.10 -6.23 8.17
C MET A 238 -0.07 -7.10 8.89
N PHE A 239 1.09 -6.54 9.22
CA PHE A 239 2.17 -7.25 9.88
C PHE A 239 1.74 -7.80 11.25
N GLN A 240 1.11 -6.98 12.10
CA GLN A 240 0.66 -7.40 13.43
C GLN A 240 -0.41 -8.50 13.36
N VAL A 241 -1.40 -8.35 12.48
CA VAL A 241 -2.49 -9.32 12.33
C VAL A 241 -1.97 -10.64 11.77
N GLN A 242 -1.15 -10.62 10.71
CA GLN A 242 -0.54 -11.83 10.15
C GLN A 242 0.39 -12.52 11.16
N LYS A 243 1.19 -11.75 11.90
CA LYS A 243 2.07 -12.26 12.96
C LYS A 243 1.26 -12.99 14.03
N SER A 244 0.17 -12.40 14.51
CA SER A 244 -0.69 -13.02 15.53
C SER A 244 -1.43 -14.28 15.06
N ASN A 245 -1.58 -14.44 13.74
CA ASN A 245 -2.25 -15.58 13.10
C ASN A 245 -1.27 -16.62 12.54
N ASN A 246 0.05 -16.45 12.72
CA ASN A 246 1.09 -17.28 12.08
C ASN A 246 0.96 -17.36 10.55
N ASP A 247 0.41 -16.32 9.91
CA ASP A 247 0.17 -16.33 8.48
C ASP A 247 1.50 -16.17 7.69
N PRO A 248 1.82 -17.05 6.72
CA PRO A 248 3.07 -16.99 5.97
C PRO A 248 3.32 -15.68 5.20
N LEU A 249 2.28 -14.88 4.90
CA LEU A 249 2.48 -13.59 4.24
C LEU A 249 3.17 -12.57 5.14
N VAL A 250 3.24 -12.80 6.47
CA VAL A 250 3.96 -11.92 7.42
C VAL A 250 5.40 -11.62 6.96
N TYR A 251 6.07 -12.62 6.36
CA TYR A 251 7.44 -12.48 5.89
C TYR A 251 7.55 -11.59 4.65
N GLU A 252 6.53 -11.61 3.78
CA GLU A 252 6.49 -10.76 2.59
C GLU A 252 6.07 -9.33 2.95
N THR A 253 5.11 -9.17 3.88
CA THR A 253 4.75 -7.87 4.45
C THR A 253 5.95 -7.23 5.14
N ALA A 254 6.72 -8.00 5.92
CA ALA A 254 7.97 -7.54 6.52
C ALA A 254 9.00 -7.09 5.47
N PHE A 255 9.14 -7.86 4.37
CA PHE A 255 10.03 -7.50 3.26
C PHE A 255 9.61 -6.19 2.59
N ILE A 256 8.33 -6.04 2.25
CA ILE A 256 7.76 -4.82 1.66
C ILE A 256 7.99 -3.62 2.60
N PHE A 257 7.61 -3.74 3.87
CA PHE A 257 7.79 -2.69 4.87
C PHE A 257 9.26 -2.27 4.96
N SER A 258 10.18 -3.23 5.06
CA SER A 258 11.62 -2.95 5.15
C SER A 258 12.16 -2.24 3.91
N ARG A 259 11.70 -2.60 2.70
CA ARG A 259 12.12 -1.95 1.45
C ARG A 259 11.62 -0.51 1.38
N LEU A 260 10.35 -0.28 1.76
CA LEU A 260 9.76 1.04 1.83
C LEU A 260 10.48 1.95 2.83
N VAL A 261 10.75 1.48 4.05
CA VAL A 261 11.50 2.28 5.04
C VAL A 261 12.91 2.63 4.54
N SER A 262 13.54 1.71 3.81
CA SER A 262 14.90 1.91 3.28
C SER A 262 14.94 2.92 2.14
N SER A 263 13.82 3.15 1.43
CA SER A 263 13.74 4.10 0.33
C SER A 263 13.42 5.54 0.77
N LEU A 264 12.98 5.74 2.02
CA LEU A 264 12.68 7.06 2.57
C LEU A 264 13.94 7.90 2.84
N THR A 265 13.82 9.20 2.64
CA THR A 265 14.86 10.21 2.92
C THR A 265 14.27 11.41 3.68
N GLY A 266 15.14 12.25 4.26
CA GLY A 266 14.76 13.51 4.90
C GLY A 266 13.68 13.39 5.98
N ASP A 267 12.76 14.36 6.00
CA ASP A 267 11.70 14.46 7.00
C ASP A 267 10.73 13.28 6.99
N LYS A 268 10.41 12.75 5.80
CA LYS A 268 9.54 11.57 5.67
C LYS A 268 10.09 10.39 6.44
N LYS A 269 11.40 10.14 6.36
CA LYS A 269 12.05 9.08 7.14
C LYS A 269 11.90 9.33 8.64
N LYS A 270 12.14 10.55 9.10
CA LYS A 270 12.03 10.91 10.53
C LYS A 270 10.60 10.68 11.06
N ILE A 271 9.59 11.12 10.31
CA ILE A 271 8.17 10.96 10.66
C ILE A 271 7.82 9.48 10.81
N ILE A 272 8.15 8.65 9.81
CA ILE A 272 7.83 7.22 9.83
C ILE A 272 8.58 6.49 10.96
N TRP A 273 9.83 6.84 11.22
CA TRP A 273 10.60 6.25 12.31
C TRP A 273 10.07 6.61 13.70
N ASN A 274 9.59 7.85 13.87
CA ASN A 274 9.01 8.29 15.13
C ASN A 274 7.69 7.57 15.43
N GLU A 275 6.84 7.36 14.42
CA GLU A 275 5.54 6.72 14.61
C GLU A 275 5.66 5.18 14.71
N PHE A 276 6.44 4.57 13.82
CA PHE A 276 6.47 3.11 13.65
C PHE A 276 7.76 2.46 14.15
N GLY A 277 8.53 3.13 15.01
CA GLY A 277 9.84 2.66 15.48
C GLY A 277 9.82 1.22 16.00
N TYR A 278 8.84 0.88 16.86
CA TYR A 278 8.68 -0.49 17.37
C TYR A 278 8.45 -1.52 16.26
N THR A 279 7.51 -1.25 15.35
CA THR A 279 7.21 -2.12 14.20
C THR A 279 8.43 -2.28 13.30
N ILE A 280 9.17 -1.21 13.02
CA ILE A 280 10.39 -1.27 12.21
C ILE A 280 11.44 -2.19 12.85
N HIS A 281 11.59 -2.15 14.17
CA HIS A 281 12.50 -3.06 14.89
C HIS A 281 12.04 -4.51 14.79
N ASP A 282 10.74 -4.77 14.95
CA ASP A 282 10.16 -6.11 14.92
C ASP A 282 10.21 -6.72 13.50
N VAL A 283 9.85 -5.94 12.48
CA VAL A 283 9.90 -6.32 11.06
C VAL A 283 11.26 -6.89 10.66
N ARG A 284 12.37 -6.32 11.16
CA ARG A 284 13.74 -6.77 10.84
C ARG A 284 13.99 -8.24 11.19
N CYS A 285 13.27 -8.79 12.17
CA CYS A 285 13.38 -10.20 12.56
C CYS A 285 12.69 -11.15 11.56
N PHE A 286 11.81 -10.63 10.70
CA PHE A 286 11.00 -11.40 9.75
C PHE A 286 11.42 -11.22 8.28
N VAL A 287 12.34 -10.31 7.96
CA VAL A 287 12.75 -10.07 6.56
C VAL A 287 13.47 -11.30 5.99
N LEU A 288 12.85 -11.94 5.00
CA LEU A 288 13.44 -13.06 4.25
C LEU A 288 14.24 -12.57 3.04
N ASN A 289 15.57 -12.63 3.13
CA ASN A 289 16.41 -12.50 1.94
C ASN A 289 16.62 -13.88 1.28
N ILE A 290 16.00 -14.10 0.12
CA ILE A 290 16.07 -15.36 -0.64
C ILE A 290 17.20 -15.41 -1.67
N ARG A 291 18.11 -14.43 -1.69
CA ARG A 291 19.21 -14.35 -2.65
C ARG A 291 20.01 -15.65 -2.73
N ASN A 292 20.38 -16.01 -3.95
CA ASN A 292 21.02 -17.27 -4.33
C ASN A 292 22.52 -17.29 -3.99
N ARG A 293 22.89 -16.86 -2.78
CA ARG A 293 24.23 -17.14 -2.25
C ARG A 293 24.11 -18.44 -1.46
N ASN A 294 24.83 -19.48 -1.85
CA ASN A 294 25.04 -20.72 -1.10
C ASN A 294 25.81 -20.43 0.21
N ARG A 295 25.23 -19.57 1.05
CA ARG A 295 25.75 -19.26 2.38
C ARG A 295 25.10 -20.24 3.33
N ASN A 296 25.95 -20.99 4.01
CA ASN A 296 25.54 -21.86 5.09
C ASN A 296 24.81 -21.04 6.16
N TYR A 297 23.83 -21.65 6.81
CA TYR A 297 23.12 -21.03 7.92
C TYR A 297 23.93 -21.12 9.19
N LEU A 298 23.97 -20.04 9.97
CA LEU A 298 24.64 -20.03 11.27
C LEU A 298 23.95 -21.04 12.21
N ASN A 299 24.75 -21.81 12.93
CA ASN A 299 24.27 -22.72 13.96
C ASN A 299 23.86 -21.92 15.22
N THR A 300 22.63 -21.40 15.24
CA THR A 300 22.09 -20.66 16.39
C THR A 300 21.51 -21.61 17.43
N LYS A 301 21.47 -21.16 18.70
CA LYS A 301 20.81 -21.89 19.78
C LYS A 301 19.34 -22.16 19.44
N THR A 302 18.62 -21.16 18.95
CA THR A 302 17.22 -21.27 18.52
C THR A 302 16.99 -22.37 17.48
N LEU A 303 17.85 -22.46 16.46
CA LEU A 303 17.74 -23.51 15.43
C LEU A 303 17.98 -24.91 16.02
N ARG A 304 19.01 -25.08 16.87
CA ARG A 304 19.28 -26.37 17.51
C ARG A 304 18.16 -26.80 18.43
N ASP A 305 17.70 -25.90 19.28
CA ASP A 305 16.66 -26.18 20.26
C ASP A 305 15.35 -26.56 19.55
N PHE A 306 15.01 -25.87 18.46
CA PHE A 306 13.91 -26.23 17.58
C PHE A 306 14.06 -27.64 17.00
N LEU A 307 15.19 -27.94 16.35
CA LEU A 307 15.40 -29.25 15.73
C LEU A 307 15.41 -30.39 16.76
N ARG A 308 16.04 -30.20 17.93
CA ARG A 308 16.01 -31.21 19.00
C ARG A 308 14.59 -31.51 19.47
N LYS A 309 13.78 -30.46 19.63
CA LYS A 309 12.37 -30.60 20.04
C LYS A 309 11.58 -31.42 19.01
N GLU A 310 11.63 -31.04 17.73
CA GLU A 310 10.82 -31.70 16.71
C GLU A 310 11.30 -33.14 16.42
N ILE A 311 12.62 -33.38 16.38
CA ILE A 311 13.16 -34.75 16.24
C ILE A 311 12.74 -35.63 17.45
N GLY A 312 12.75 -35.07 18.66
CA GLY A 312 12.39 -35.79 19.88
C GLY A 312 10.91 -36.17 19.98
N LYS A 313 10.00 -35.40 19.36
CA LYS A 313 8.55 -35.68 19.38
C LYS A 313 8.20 -36.97 18.64
N GLU A 314 8.80 -37.18 17.48
CA GLU A 314 8.40 -38.23 16.54
C GLU A 314 9.26 -39.52 16.68
N LYS A 315 10.24 -39.55 17.59
CA LYS A 315 11.23 -40.66 17.72
C LYS A 315 11.82 -41.09 16.37
N ILE A 316 12.03 -40.14 15.47
CA ILE A 316 12.44 -40.42 14.09
C ILE A 316 13.83 -41.06 14.08
N PRO A 317 14.00 -42.24 13.46
CA PRO A 317 15.32 -42.85 13.29
C PRO A 317 16.22 -41.90 12.50
N ILE A 318 17.46 -41.71 12.96
CA ILE A 318 18.40 -40.82 12.28
C ILE A 318 18.67 -41.30 10.85
N ASP A 319 18.61 -42.61 10.60
CA ASP A 319 18.79 -43.22 9.28
C ASP A 319 17.73 -42.81 8.25
N SER A 320 16.55 -42.34 8.68
CA SER A 320 15.54 -41.84 7.74
C SER A 320 15.88 -40.44 7.25
N MET A 321 16.73 -39.70 7.97
CA MET A 321 17.24 -38.39 7.56
C MET A 321 18.36 -38.66 6.58
N ASN A 322 18.28 -38.15 5.35
CA ASN A 322 19.33 -38.29 4.34
C ASN A 322 20.58 -37.44 4.69
N VAL A 323 21.11 -37.62 5.89
CA VAL A 323 22.19 -36.89 6.57
C VAL A 323 22.88 -37.89 7.50
N SER A 324 24.23 -37.92 7.52
CA SER A 324 24.92 -38.84 8.42
C SER A 324 24.68 -38.51 9.88
N GLU A 325 24.51 -39.54 10.72
CA GLU A 325 24.27 -39.39 12.17
C GLU A 325 25.33 -38.52 12.84
N ARG A 326 26.60 -38.69 12.45
CA ARG A 326 27.71 -37.86 12.92
C ARG A 326 27.48 -36.37 12.63
N THR A 327 27.09 -36.03 11.40
CA THR A 327 26.85 -34.63 11.00
C THR A 327 25.73 -34.01 11.83
N LEU A 328 24.63 -34.74 12.00
CA LEU A 328 23.50 -34.28 12.80
C LEU A 328 23.89 -34.08 14.27
N LYS A 329 24.58 -35.05 14.88
CA LYS A 329 25.07 -34.95 16.27
C LYS A 329 26.04 -33.79 16.46
N GLU A 330 26.99 -33.60 15.56
CA GLU A 330 27.94 -32.48 15.62
C GLU A 330 27.23 -31.13 15.50
N PHE A 331 26.23 -31.01 14.63
CA PHE A 331 25.41 -29.81 14.52
C PHE A 331 24.58 -29.55 15.78
N LEU A 332 23.85 -30.55 16.27
CA LEU A 332 23.02 -30.43 17.47
C LEU A 332 23.85 -30.22 18.75
N SER A 333 25.13 -30.61 18.78
CA SER A 333 26.05 -30.33 19.90
C SER A 333 26.82 -29.02 19.75
N ALA A 334 26.50 -28.20 18.75
CA ALA A 334 27.17 -26.93 18.44
C ALA A 334 28.66 -27.07 18.04
N LYS A 335 29.13 -28.27 17.67
CA LYS A 335 30.49 -28.49 17.18
C LYS A 335 30.70 -27.90 15.79
N THR A 336 29.66 -27.87 14.95
CA THR A 336 29.72 -27.20 13.64
C THR A 336 29.15 -25.78 13.73
N LYS A 337 29.87 -24.80 13.17
CA LYS A 337 29.44 -23.38 13.19
C LYS A 337 28.30 -23.10 12.22
N TYR A 338 28.16 -23.91 11.16
CA TYR A 338 27.18 -23.68 10.11
C TYR A 338 26.55 -24.98 9.61
N ILE A 339 25.36 -24.87 9.01
CA ILE A 339 24.66 -25.96 8.30
C ILE A 339 24.41 -25.58 6.85
N GLN A 340 24.65 -26.54 5.96
CA GLN A 340 24.38 -26.37 4.53
C GLN A 340 22.86 -26.34 4.27
N PRO A 341 22.37 -25.53 3.32
CA PRO A 341 20.94 -25.50 2.97
C PRO A 341 20.38 -26.89 2.61
N ASN A 342 21.10 -27.69 1.83
CA ASN A 342 20.67 -29.04 1.44
C ASN A 342 20.57 -29.98 2.65
N THR A 343 21.53 -29.91 3.59
CA THR A 343 21.47 -30.70 4.83
C THR A 343 20.27 -30.29 5.67
N LEU A 344 19.98 -28.98 5.79
CA LEU A 344 18.80 -28.52 6.50
C LEU A 344 17.52 -29.03 5.83
N ARG A 345 17.40 -28.93 4.50
CA ARG A 345 16.25 -29.48 3.75
C ARG A 345 16.03 -30.97 4.02
N ASN A 346 17.08 -31.78 3.95
CA ASN A 346 16.99 -33.22 4.20
C ASN A 346 16.45 -33.54 5.60
N ILE A 347 16.81 -32.74 6.61
CA ILE A 347 16.25 -32.87 7.97
C ILE A 347 14.76 -32.47 7.97
N LEU A 348 14.43 -31.31 7.39
CA LEU A 348 13.04 -30.81 7.37
C LEU A 348 12.08 -31.70 6.59
N ASP A 349 12.57 -32.43 5.59
CA ASP A 349 11.76 -33.29 4.74
C ASP A 349 11.22 -34.53 5.48
N VAL A 350 11.87 -34.96 6.57
CA VAL A 350 11.38 -36.08 7.40
C VAL A 350 10.51 -35.64 8.57
N LEU A 351 10.61 -34.37 9.01
CA LEU A 351 9.86 -33.85 10.15
C LEU A 351 8.44 -33.45 9.73
N GLU A 352 7.50 -33.45 10.67
CA GLU A 352 6.21 -32.76 10.55
C GLU A 352 5.99 -31.81 11.73
N PHE A 353 5.91 -30.51 11.44
CA PHE A 353 5.78 -29.49 12.49
C PHE A 353 4.92 -28.32 12.04
N GLU A 354 4.25 -27.72 13.02
CA GLU A 354 3.52 -26.47 12.87
C GLU A 354 4.49 -25.29 12.69
N ILE A 355 4.14 -24.43 11.74
CA ILE A 355 4.83 -23.17 11.46
C ILE A 355 4.22 -22.09 12.33
N THR A 356 5.08 -21.45 13.12
CA THR A 356 4.71 -20.29 13.92
C THR A 356 5.69 -19.15 13.67
N THR A 357 5.37 -17.98 14.18
CA THR A 357 6.31 -16.84 14.18
C THR A 357 7.58 -17.07 15.01
N SER A 358 7.62 -18.14 15.82
CA SER A 358 8.82 -18.58 16.54
C SER A 358 9.70 -19.55 15.75
N THR A 359 9.23 -20.07 14.61
CA THR A 359 9.99 -20.99 13.77
C THR A 359 11.26 -20.29 13.24
N PRO A 360 12.46 -20.91 13.35
CA PRO A 360 13.70 -20.30 12.89
C PRO A 360 13.64 -19.80 11.45
N LEU A 361 14.05 -18.56 11.21
CA LEU A 361 13.93 -17.89 9.90
C LEU A 361 14.63 -18.65 8.76
N CYS A 362 15.73 -19.36 9.04
CA CYS A 362 16.42 -20.20 8.05
C CYS A 362 15.57 -21.40 7.58
N ILE A 363 14.73 -21.95 8.45
CA ILE A 363 13.78 -23.02 8.09
C ILE A 363 12.71 -22.43 7.15
N ILE A 364 12.12 -21.30 7.52
CA ILE A 364 11.14 -20.59 6.69
C ILE A 364 11.72 -20.26 5.31
N LYS A 365 12.96 -19.79 5.26
CA LYS A 365 13.66 -19.50 4.00
C LYS A 365 13.76 -20.73 3.10
N GLU A 366 14.10 -21.89 3.64
CA GLU A 366 14.16 -23.13 2.85
C GLU A 366 12.78 -23.64 2.43
N LEU A 367 11.75 -23.48 3.27
CA LEU A 367 10.37 -23.77 2.91
C LEU A 367 9.86 -22.85 1.78
N LYS A 368 10.14 -21.54 1.86
CA LYS A 368 9.80 -20.58 0.79
C LYS A 368 10.48 -20.97 -0.52
N LYS A 369 11.79 -21.23 -0.50
CA LYS A 369 12.52 -21.70 -1.70
C LYS A 369 11.91 -22.96 -2.32
N LYS A 370 11.51 -23.93 -1.49
CA LYS A 370 10.86 -25.17 -1.96
C LYS A 370 9.51 -24.88 -2.63
N ASP A 371 8.70 -23.97 -2.08
CA ASP A 371 7.44 -23.53 -2.69
C ASP A 371 7.68 -22.79 -4.03
N ILE A 372 8.69 -21.92 -4.08
CA ILE A 372 9.11 -21.21 -5.31
C ILE A 372 9.46 -22.22 -6.40
N ASP A 373 10.35 -23.17 -6.10
CA ASP A 373 10.81 -24.20 -7.04
C ASP A 373 9.64 -25.06 -7.54
N LYS A 374 8.72 -25.45 -6.64
CA LYS A 374 7.52 -26.22 -6.98
C LYS A 374 6.61 -25.49 -7.97
N LYS A 375 6.31 -24.21 -7.72
CA LYS A 375 5.48 -23.37 -8.62
C LYS A 375 6.19 -23.12 -9.94
N PHE A 376 7.49 -22.81 -9.86
CA PHE A 376 8.30 -22.43 -11.00
C PHE A 376 8.42 -23.55 -12.02
N LYS A 377 8.57 -24.80 -11.59
CA LYS A 377 8.62 -25.97 -12.49
C LYS A 377 7.40 -26.04 -13.42
N ILE A 378 6.22 -25.69 -12.93
CA ILE A 378 4.98 -25.69 -13.73
C ILE A 378 4.85 -24.40 -14.55
N ASN A 379 5.19 -23.27 -13.94
CA ASN A 379 4.98 -21.96 -14.52
C ASN A 379 6.01 -21.59 -15.58
N LEU A 380 7.23 -22.11 -15.53
CA LEU A 380 8.25 -21.90 -16.56
C LEU A 380 7.78 -22.47 -17.91
N GLU A 381 7.18 -23.67 -17.91
CA GLU A 381 6.65 -24.27 -19.13
C GLU A 381 5.47 -23.45 -19.69
N LYS A 382 4.56 -23.02 -18.82
CA LYS A 382 3.48 -22.10 -19.23
C LYS A 382 4.03 -20.80 -19.81
N PHE A 383 5.10 -20.27 -19.23
CA PHE A 383 5.75 -19.04 -19.67
C PHE A 383 6.41 -19.21 -21.04
N LYS A 384 7.19 -20.27 -21.25
CA LYS A 384 7.82 -20.59 -22.54
C LYS A 384 6.82 -20.81 -23.67
N ASN A 385 5.62 -21.29 -23.35
CA ASN A 385 4.53 -21.47 -24.30
C ASN A 385 3.82 -20.15 -24.68
N LEU A 386 4.11 -19.03 -24.02
CA LEU A 386 3.62 -17.72 -24.45
C LEU A 386 4.42 -17.24 -25.67
N PRO A 387 3.81 -16.49 -26.60
CA PRO A 387 4.55 -15.74 -27.61
C PRO A 387 5.64 -14.88 -26.96
N GLN A 388 6.81 -14.79 -27.58
CA GLN A 388 7.97 -14.07 -27.03
C GLN A 388 7.65 -12.63 -26.59
N GLU A 389 6.88 -11.90 -27.40
CA GLU A 389 6.38 -10.55 -27.05
C GLU A 389 5.56 -10.56 -25.75
N ARG A 390 4.72 -11.57 -25.53
CA ARG A 390 3.97 -11.73 -24.28
C ARG A 390 4.86 -12.14 -23.12
N GLN A 391 5.89 -12.97 -23.35
CA GLN A 391 6.88 -13.30 -22.30
C GLN A 391 7.54 -12.03 -21.77
N ILE A 392 8.05 -11.19 -22.67
CA ILE A 392 8.67 -9.90 -22.35
C ILE A 392 7.69 -8.99 -21.62
N SER A 393 6.48 -8.81 -22.15
CA SER A 393 5.46 -7.92 -21.57
C SER A 393 5.01 -8.35 -20.17
N GLU A 394 4.74 -9.64 -19.95
CA GLU A 394 4.31 -10.16 -18.66
C GLU A 394 5.44 -10.18 -17.64
N PHE A 395 6.68 -10.53 -18.06
CA PHE A 395 7.85 -10.46 -17.18
C PHE A 395 8.13 -9.02 -16.75
N PHE A 396 8.12 -8.06 -17.69
CA PHE A 396 8.32 -6.64 -17.37
C PHE A 396 7.21 -6.10 -16.47
N THR A 397 5.96 -6.51 -16.68
CA THR A 397 4.84 -6.20 -15.77
C THR A 397 5.13 -6.69 -14.35
N SER A 398 5.55 -7.95 -14.21
CA SER A 398 5.91 -8.55 -12.92
C SER A 398 7.10 -7.84 -12.27
N TYR A 399 8.11 -7.50 -13.07
CA TYR A 399 9.29 -6.75 -12.64
C TYR A 399 8.92 -5.37 -12.06
N LEU A 400 8.06 -4.60 -12.75
CA LEU A 400 7.69 -3.25 -12.33
C LEU A 400 6.97 -3.22 -10.97
N VAL A 401 6.19 -4.25 -10.64
CA VAL A 401 5.35 -4.27 -9.43
C VAL A 401 6.09 -4.72 -8.18
N HIS A 402 7.10 -5.57 -8.34
CA HIS A 402 7.81 -6.24 -7.25
C HIS A 402 9.04 -5.46 -6.77
N TYR A 403 9.34 -5.52 -5.47
CA TYR A 403 10.61 -4.97 -4.93
C TYR A 403 11.81 -5.89 -5.17
N TYR A 404 11.59 -7.10 -5.66
CA TYR A 404 12.66 -8.02 -6.08
C TYR A 404 13.49 -7.50 -7.25
N LYS A 405 12.96 -6.53 -8.00
CA LYS A 405 13.62 -5.90 -9.15
C LYS A 405 15.00 -5.32 -8.85
N GLU A 406 15.25 -4.91 -7.60
CA GLU A 406 16.56 -4.40 -7.15
C GLU A 406 17.64 -5.50 -7.12
N GLU A 407 17.25 -6.77 -7.15
CA GLU A 407 18.15 -7.92 -7.12
C GLU A 407 18.27 -8.61 -8.49
N ILE A 408 17.56 -8.13 -9.52
CA ILE A 408 17.47 -8.76 -10.84
C ILE A 408 18.11 -7.86 -11.90
N ASP A 409 18.95 -8.46 -12.72
CA ASP A 409 19.46 -7.86 -13.95
C ASP A 409 18.43 -8.03 -15.07
N LEU A 410 17.61 -6.99 -15.27
CA LEU A 410 16.51 -7.01 -16.26
C LEU A 410 17.04 -7.23 -17.68
N GLU A 411 18.13 -6.56 -18.07
CA GLU A 411 18.69 -6.63 -19.42
C GLU A 411 19.11 -8.07 -19.75
N LYS A 412 19.81 -8.71 -18.81
CA LYS A 412 20.21 -10.11 -18.96
C LYS A 412 19.01 -11.03 -19.14
N ILE A 413 17.97 -10.90 -18.32
CA ILE A 413 16.81 -11.79 -18.41
C ILE A 413 16.02 -11.57 -19.71
N ILE A 414 15.87 -10.32 -20.16
CA ILE A 414 15.22 -10.02 -21.43
C ILE A 414 15.99 -10.67 -22.58
N LYS A 415 17.33 -10.56 -22.60
CA LYS A 415 18.16 -11.24 -23.60
C LYS A 415 18.01 -12.76 -23.56
N GLU A 416 17.95 -13.36 -22.37
CA GLU A 416 17.73 -14.81 -22.23
C GLU A 416 16.35 -15.26 -22.76
N ILE A 417 15.32 -14.42 -22.65
CA ILE A 417 14.00 -14.64 -23.25
C ILE A 417 14.06 -14.47 -24.78
N GLU A 418 14.79 -13.46 -25.27
CA GLU A 418 14.98 -13.22 -26.70
C GLU A 418 15.70 -14.38 -27.41
N ASP A 419 16.73 -14.93 -26.75
CA ASP A 419 17.54 -16.03 -27.26
C ASP A 419 16.93 -17.42 -27.00
N ASN A 420 15.73 -17.50 -26.40
CA ASN A 420 15.11 -18.75 -25.91
C ASN A 420 16.05 -19.60 -25.02
N SER A 421 16.96 -18.95 -24.30
CA SER A 421 18.01 -19.61 -23.51
C SER A 421 17.72 -19.66 -22.00
N LEU A 422 16.56 -19.14 -21.60
CA LEU A 422 16.07 -19.18 -20.22
C LEU A 422 15.79 -20.63 -19.78
N ILE A 423 16.60 -21.13 -18.84
CA ILE A 423 16.48 -22.47 -18.25
C ILE A 423 16.45 -22.39 -16.73
N GLU A 424 15.88 -23.41 -16.10
CA GLU A 424 15.64 -23.44 -14.65
C GLU A 424 16.92 -23.20 -13.82
N GLN A 425 18.04 -23.79 -14.23
CA GLN A 425 19.32 -23.71 -13.53
C GLN A 425 19.93 -22.30 -13.55
N ARG A 426 19.52 -21.45 -14.51
CA ARG A 426 20.02 -20.07 -14.66
C ARG A 426 19.18 -19.04 -13.92
N CYS A 427 17.95 -19.40 -13.56
CA CYS A 427 17.03 -18.50 -12.85
C CYS A 427 17.33 -18.49 -11.35
N ASP A 428 17.68 -17.32 -10.80
CA ASP A 428 17.72 -17.15 -9.36
C ASP A 428 16.31 -17.12 -8.74
N TYR A 429 16.23 -17.23 -7.41
CA TYR A 429 14.95 -17.30 -6.72
C TYR A 429 14.07 -16.05 -6.92
N TYR A 430 14.65 -14.88 -7.17
CA TYR A 430 13.88 -13.66 -7.43
C TYR A 430 13.27 -13.69 -8.84
N THR A 431 14.04 -14.13 -9.84
CA THR A 431 13.57 -14.34 -11.21
C THR A 431 12.47 -15.40 -11.26
N LYS A 432 12.64 -16.51 -10.52
CA LYS A 432 11.62 -17.55 -10.39
C LYS A 432 10.31 -17.00 -9.81
N GLU A 433 10.40 -16.16 -8.79
CA GLU A 433 9.23 -15.51 -8.19
C GLU A 433 8.53 -14.54 -9.15
N LEU A 434 9.28 -13.74 -9.91
CA LEU A 434 8.66 -12.88 -10.92
C LEU A 434 7.90 -13.70 -11.98
N ILE A 435 8.45 -14.83 -12.42
CA ILE A 435 7.78 -15.72 -13.37
C ILE A 435 6.56 -16.40 -12.74
N ASN A 436 6.65 -16.85 -11.48
CA ASN A 436 5.50 -17.38 -10.75
C ASN A 436 4.37 -16.35 -10.66
N SER A 437 4.72 -15.12 -10.29
CA SER A 437 3.78 -14.01 -10.13
C SER A 437 2.94 -13.75 -11.38
N ILE A 438 3.47 -13.99 -12.59
CA ILE A 438 2.71 -13.83 -13.85
C ILE A 438 1.39 -14.61 -13.82
N PHE A 439 1.43 -15.84 -13.30
CA PHE A 439 0.30 -16.77 -13.31
C PHE A 439 -0.60 -16.68 -12.07
N GLU A 440 -0.23 -15.85 -11.10
CA GLU A 440 -1.06 -15.57 -9.93
C GLU A 440 -2.28 -14.74 -10.34
N ARG A 441 -3.45 -15.16 -9.86
CA ARG A 441 -4.75 -14.57 -10.20
C ARG A 441 -5.27 -13.79 -9.00
N ASN A 442 -5.92 -12.66 -9.29
CA ASN A 442 -6.64 -11.92 -8.25
C ASN A 442 -7.89 -12.70 -7.85
N PRO A 443 -8.03 -13.12 -6.58
CA PRO A 443 -9.29 -13.65 -6.10
C PRO A 443 -10.36 -12.56 -6.17
N LYS A 444 -11.60 -12.94 -6.50
CA LYS A 444 -12.74 -12.04 -6.38
C LYS A 444 -12.96 -11.76 -4.91
N ILE A 445 -12.94 -10.48 -4.53
CA ILE A 445 -13.22 -10.06 -3.16
C ILE A 445 -14.73 -9.92 -3.02
N ASP A 446 -15.34 -10.85 -2.29
CA ASP A 446 -16.73 -10.77 -1.86
C ASP A 446 -16.79 -10.22 -0.42
N PHE A 447 -17.15 -8.95 -0.29
CA PHE A 447 -17.20 -8.26 1.00
C PHE A 447 -18.32 -8.75 1.91
N ASP A 448 -19.42 -9.28 1.36
CA ASP A 448 -20.50 -9.84 2.17
C ASP A 448 -20.06 -11.15 2.80
N SER A 449 -19.28 -11.95 2.06
CA SER A 449 -18.67 -13.17 2.60
C SER A 449 -17.69 -12.89 3.75
N LEU A 450 -17.03 -11.72 3.79
CA LEU A 450 -16.14 -11.34 4.89
C LEU A 450 -16.88 -11.12 6.21
N LEU A 451 -18.18 -10.79 6.15
CA LEU A 451 -19.01 -10.57 7.33
C LEU A 451 -19.56 -11.87 7.91
N THR A 452 -19.88 -12.84 7.03
CA THR A 452 -20.61 -14.07 7.38
C THR A 452 -19.73 -15.30 7.54
N ASN A 453 -18.55 -15.34 6.90
CA ASN A 453 -17.67 -16.51 6.99
C ASN A 453 -16.89 -16.54 8.31
N VAL A 454 -17.17 -17.55 9.13
CA VAL A 454 -16.28 -17.98 10.20
C VAL A 454 -15.17 -18.81 9.55
N GLN A 455 -14.03 -18.19 9.25
CA GLN A 455 -12.86 -18.93 8.78
C GLN A 455 -12.26 -19.69 9.96
N LYS A 456 -12.20 -21.02 9.88
CA LYS A 456 -11.47 -21.80 10.89
C LYS A 456 -9.99 -21.40 10.90
N PRO A 457 -9.34 -21.38 12.07
CA PRO A 457 -7.91 -21.09 12.16
C PRO A 457 -7.14 -22.08 11.29
N LYS A 458 -6.37 -21.55 10.36
CA LYS A 458 -5.57 -22.36 9.44
C LYS A 458 -4.23 -22.68 10.10
N ILE A 459 -4.03 -23.94 10.41
CA ILE A 459 -2.75 -24.44 10.91
C ILE A 459 -1.84 -24.72 9.73
N TYR A 460 -0.73 -23.99 9.66
CA TYR A 460 0.31 -24.20 8.66
C TYR A 460 1.34 -25.18 9.20
N THR A 461 1.67 -26.20 8.41
CA THR A 461 2.76 -27.12 8.69
C THR A 461 3.83 -27.00 7.61
N ASN A 462 5.03 -27.49 7.88
CA ASN A 462 6.08 -27.59 6.87
C ASN A 462 5.70 -28.43 5.64
N LYS A 463 4.64 -29.26 5.73
CA LYS A 463 4.12 -30.07 4.62
C LYS A 463 3.07 -29.34 3.77
N ASN A 464 2.26 -28.47 4.37
CA ASN A 464 1.12 -27.82 3.71
C ASN A 464 1.33 -26.32 3.40
N ILE A 465 2.39 -25.70 3.92
CA ILE A 465 2.65 -24.27 3.77
C ILE A 465 2.83 -23.89 2.30
N THR A 466 2.20 -22.79 1.91
CA THR A 466 2.34 -22.15 0.60
C THR A 466 2.52 -20.65 0.79
N PHE A 467 3.40 -20.03 0.01
CA PHE A 467 3.66 -18.59 0.08
C PHE A 467 2.94 -17.91 -1.09
N ASN A 468 1.71 -17.47 -0.86
CA ASN A 468 0.90 -16.83 -1.91
C ASN A 468 1.49 -15.47 -2.31
N GLU A 469 1.12 -14.99 -3.50
CA GLU A 469 1.45 -13.63 -3.92
C GLU A 469 0.83 -12.62 -2.96
N HIS A 470 1.61 -11.61 -2.56
CA HIS A 470 1.14 -10.64 -1.59
C HIS A 470 0.10 -9.71 -2.25
N PRO A 471 -1.05 -9.44 -1.61
CA PRO A 471 -2.14 -8.67 -2.22
C PRO A 471 -1.70 -7.26 -2.69
N PHE A 472 -0.71 -6.66 -2.03
CA PHE A 472 -0.10 -5.40 -2.45
C PHE A 472 0.48 -5.45 -3.88
N TYR A 473 1.19 -6.52 -4.23
CA TYR A 473 1.72 -6.68 -5.59
C TYR A 473 0.60 -6.97 -6.60
N LEU A 474 -0.45 -7.70 -6.19
CA LEU A 474 -1.63 -7.94 -7.02
C LEU A 474 -2.36 -6.63 -7.39
N GLY A 475 -2.56 -5.73 -6.43
CA GLY A 475 -3.14 -4.41 -6.66
C GLY A 475 -2.31 -3.56 -7.64
N ARG A 476 -0.97 -3.59 -7.48
CA ARG A 476 -0.04 -2.95 -8.41
C ARG A 476 -0.08 -3.54 -9.81
N LYS A 477 -0.17 -4.87 -9.92
CA LYS A 477 -0.24 -5.59 -11.20
C LYS A 477 -1.46 -5.16 -12.01
N ASP A 478 -2.61 -4.95 -11.37
CA ASP A 478 -3.82 -4.46 -12.06
C ASP A 478 -3.63 -3.06 -12.62
N VAL A 479 -2.91 -2.21 -11.90
CA VAL A 479 -2.57 -0.87 -12.33
C VAL A 479 -1.58 -0.89 -13.49
N VAL A 480 -0.45 -1.58 -13.37
CA VAL A 480 0.59 -1.64 -14.42
C VAL A 480 0.04 -2.27 -15.71
N LYS A 481 -0.81 -3.29 -15.61
CA LYS A 481 -1.45 -3.93 -16.77
C LYS A 481 -2.23 -2.95 -17.65
N ARG A 482 -2.79 -1.88 -17.08
CA ARG A 482 -3.52 -0.85 -17.84
C ARG A 482 -2.58 -0.03 -18.74
N PHE A 483 -1.40 0.29 -18.24
CA PHE A 483 -0.35 0.93 -19.04
C PHE A 483 0.14 -0.03 -20.13
N MET A 484 0.50 -1.26 -19.76
CA MET A 484 1.01 -2.27 -20.70
C MET A 484 0.02 -2.65 -21.79
N LYS A 485 -1.28 -2.58 -21.51
CA LYS A 485 -2.34 -2.78 -22.51
C LYS A 485 -2.34 -1.72 -23.61
N ASP A 486 -2.10 -0.47 -23.25
CA ASP A 486 -2.17 0.66 -24.18
C ASP A 486 -0.81 0.99 -24.82
N LEU A 487 0.29 0.57 -24.17
CA LEU A 487 1.64 0.70 -24.68
C LEU A 487 1.75 0.00 -26.04
N ASN A 488 2.19 0.74 -27.06
CA ASN A 488 2.43 0.17 -28.38
C ASN A 488 3.44 -0.98 -28.30
N LYS A 489 2.93 -2.19 -28.52
CA LYS A 489 3.66 -3.44 -28.62
C LYS A 489 4.89 -3.40 -29.53
N LYS A 490 4.81 -2.69 -30.67
CA LYS A 490 5.95 -2.52 -31.58
C LYS A 490 7.10 -1.74 -30.95
N ASN A 491 6.77 -0.85 -30.00
CA ASN A 491 7.74 0.02 -29.31
C ASN A 491 8.03 -0.49 -27.89
N LEU A 492 7.53 -1.67 -27.50
CA LEU A 492 7.77 -2.25 -26.18
C LEU A 492 9.26 -2.52 -25.97
N LYS A 493 9.95 -3.06 -26.99
CA LYS A 493 11.38 -3.33 -26.93
C LYS A 493 12.17 -2.05 -26.67
N GLU A 494 11.97 -1.04 -27.51
CA GLU A 494 12.59 0.28 -27.36
C GLU A 494 12.27 0.90 -25.99
N PHE A 495 11.02 0.81 -25.52
CA PHE A 495 10.65 1.31 -24.19
C PHE A 495 11.48 0.63 -23.08
N ILE A 496 11.65 -0.69 -23.15
CA ILE A 496 12.42 -1.44 -22.16
C ILE A 496 13.91 -1.10 -22.26
N GLU A 497 14.47 -0.98 -23.46
CA GLU A 497 15.87 -0.55 -23.67
C GLU A 497 16.12 0.83 -23.07
N ASN A 498 15.25 1.81 -23.36
CA ASN A 498 15.31 3.14 -22.77
C ASN A 498 15.17 3.08 -21.25
N TYR A 499 14.23 2.29 -20.72
CA TYR A 499 14.06 2.11 -19.28
C TYR A 499 15.30 1.48 -18.62
N VAL A 500 15.92 0.47 -19.23
CA VAL A 500 17.13 -0.20 -18.71
C VAL A 500 18.29 0.80 -18.59
N SER A 501 18.43 1.69 -19.57
CA SER A 501 19.48 2.73 -19.60
C SER A 501 19.39 3.77 -18.48
N LEU A 502 18.23 3.89 -17.84
CA LEU A 502 18.00 4.84 -16.76
C LEU A 502 18.71 4.44 -15.46
N ASP A 503 19.13 5.45 -14.70
CA ASP A 503 19.59 5.26 -13.34
C ASP A 503 18.42 4.91 -12.37
N THR A 504 18.73 4.54 -11.13
CA THR A 504 17.73 4.13 -10.14
C THR A 504 16.70 5.21 -9.82
N ARG A 505 17.08 6.49 -9.82
CA ARG A 505 16.17 7.61 -9.54
C ARG A 505 15.23 7.82 -10.71
N GLN A 506 15.77 7.86 -11.93
CA GLN A 506 15.00 7.99 -13.17
C GLN A 506 14.02 6.83 -13.37
N LYS A 507 14.42 5.59 -13.07
CA LYS A 507 13.53 4.41 -13.09
C LYS A 507 12.33 4.59 -12.17
N LYS A 508 12.54 5.06 -10.93
CA LYS A 508 11.46 5.34 -9.98
C LYS A 508 10.50 6.41 -10.50
N THR A 509 11.01 7.43 -11.19
CA THR A 509 10.18 8.47 -11.82
C THR A 509 9.29 7.88 -12.92
N VAL A 510 9.84 7.06 -13.82
CA VAL A 510 9.04 6.38 -14.87
C VAL A 510 8.01 5.42 -14.26
N GLU A 511 8.40 4.64 -13.26
CA GLU A 511 7.48 3.74 -12.54
C GLU A 511 6.34 4.49 -11.86
N LYS A 512 6.63 5.64 -11.25
CA LYS A 512 5.62 6.53 -10.65
C LYS A 512 4.64 7.01 -11.72
N PHE A 513 5.09 7.32 -12.93
CA PHE A 513 4.22 7.64 -14.06
C PHE A 513 3.34 6.44 -14.48
N ILE A 514 3.95 5.26 -14.68
CA ILE A 514 3.24 4.02 -15.09
C ILE A 514 2.15 3.64 -14.08
N MET A 515 2.48 3.67 -12.79
CA MET A 515 1.54 3.36 -11.71
C MET A 515 0.37 4.36 -11.71
N ASN A 516 0.63 5.65 -11.84
CA ASN A 516 -0.48 6.62 -11.87
C ASN A 516 -1.31 6.52 -13.15
N TYR A 517 -0.70 6.13 -14.27
CA TYR A 517 -1.42 5.92 -15.52
C TYR A 517 -2.52 4.87 -15.33
N GLY A 518 -2.18 3.75 -14.68
CA GLY A 518 -3.15 2.72 -14.36
C GLY A 518 -4.19 3.15 -13.29
N ARG A 519 -3.76 3.86 -12.24
CA ARG A 519 -4.66 4.32 -11.15
C ARG A 519 -5.78 5.21 -11.65
N TYR A 520 -5.43 6.15 -12.53
CA TYR A 520 -6.35 7.14 -13.07
C TYR A 520 -6.98 6.75 -14.40
N TYR A 521 -6.73 5.51 -14.87
CA TYR A 521 -7.20 5.03 -16.18
C TYR A 521 -8.71 5.15 -16.37
N ASP A 522 -9.47 4.77 -15.33
CA ASP A 522 -10.94 4.80 -15.30
C ASP A 522 -11.48 6.01 -14.53
N LEU A 523 -10.63 7.02 -14.25
CA LEU A 523 -11.07 8.19 -13.51
C LEU A 523 -12.17 8.91 -14.31
N LYS A 524 -13.40 8.77 -13.83
CA LYS A 524 -14.61 9.43 -14.33
C LYS A 524 -14.95 10.58 -13.39
N ASP A 525 -15.94 11.38 -13.78
CA ASP A 525 -16.55 12.37 -12.87
C ASP A 525 -15.59 13.47 -12.38
N ILE A 526 -14.71 13.93 -13.27
CA ILE A 526 -14.02 15.22 -13.11
C ILE A 526 -14.75 16.23 -14.01
N PRO A 527 -15.18 17.39 -13.49
CA PRO A 527 -15.77 18.42 -14.33
C PRO A 527 -14.81 18.84 -15.45
N LYS A 528 -15.36 19.17 -16.63
CA LYS A 528 -14.55 19.44 -17.84
C LYS A 528 -13.50 20.53 -17.60
N GLU A 529 -13.83 21.54 -16.81
CA GLU A 529 -12.94 22.65 -16.44
C GLU A 529 -11.68 22.22 -15.66
N PHE A 530 -11.72 21.08 -14.97
CA PHE A 530 -10.59 20.54 -14.20
C PHE A 530 -9.92 19.35 -14.85
N THR A 531 -10.37 18.93 -16.04
CA THR A 531 -9.79 17.77 -16.71
C THR A 531 -8.43 18.15 -17.29
N PRO A 532 -7.32 17.53 -16.83
CA PRO A 532 -5.99 17.90 -17.28
C PRO A 532 -5.80 17.59 -18.76
N LYS A 533 -5.15 18.51 -19.47
CA LYS A 533 -4.71 18.32 -20.85
C LYS A 533 -3.27 17.82 -20.87
N VAL A 534 -2.94 17.00 -21.86
CA VAL A 534 -1.55 16.55 -22.08
C VAL A 534 -0.69 17.79 -22.40
N PRO A 535 0.34 18.07 -21.59
CA PRO A 535 1.31 19.13 -21.86
C PRO A 535 2.04 18.91 -23.20
N LYS A 536 2.48 19.99 -23.85
CA LYS A 536 3.17 19.91 -25.15
C LYS A 536 4.49 19.15 -25.04
N GLU A 537 5.14 19.28 -23.89
CA GLU A 537 6.44 18.72 -23.54
C GLU A 537 6.45 17.19 -23.59
N ILE A 538 5.33 16.54 -23.22
CA ILE A 538 5.22 15.07 -23.20
C ILE A 538 4.31 14.52 -24.30
N ASP A 539 3.72 15.38 -25.13
CA ASP A 539 2.85 14.96 -26.23
C ASP A 539 3.56 14.03 -27.24
N PRO A 540 4.85 14.23 -27.60
CA PRO A 540 5.61 13.30 -28.43
C PRO A 540 5.69 11.90 -27.80
N PHE A 541 6.05 11.80 -26.51
CA PHE A 541 6.11 10.55 -25.76
C PHE A 541 4.76 9.83 -25.75
N VAL A 542 3.67 10.54 -25.45
CA VAL A 542 2.31 9.98 -25.43
C VAL A 542 1.89 9.44 -26.79
N LYS A 543 2.21 10.16 -27.88
CA LYS A 543 1.91 9.73 -29.25
C LYS A 543 2.75 8.54 -29.68
N LYS A 544 4.06 8.56 -29.43
CA LYS A 544 5.00 7.50 -29.79
C LYS A 544 4.56 6.15 -29.22
N TYR A 545 4.15 6.13 -27.95
CA TYR A 545 3.74 4.92 -27.26
C TYR A 545 2.23 4.65 -27.29
N THR A 546 1.47 5.41 -28.10
CA THR A 546 0.01 5.29 -28.28
C THR A 546 -0.80 5.32 -26.99
N LEU A 547 -0.29 6.04 -25.98
CA LEU A 547 -0.92 6.10 -24.66
C LEU A 547 -2.18 6.96 -24.70
N LYS A 548 -3.15 6.64 -23.83
CA LYS A 548 -4.37 7.45 -23.68
C LYS A 548 -4.03 8.80 -23.08
N ARG A 549 -4.56 9.85 -23.72
CA ARG A 549 -4.28 11.24 -23.35
C ARG A 549 -4.67 11.58 -21.90
N LYS A 550 -5.88 11.22 -21.46
CA LYS A 550 -6.36 11.59 -20.11
C LYS A 550 -5.53 10.96 -18.99
N PRO A 551 -5.31 9.62 -18.95
CA PRO A 551 -4.45 9.02 -17.93
C PRO A 551 -3.00 9.52 -18.01
N SER A 552 -2.44 9.76 -19.21
CA SER A 552 -1.11 10.36 -19.35
C SER A 552 -1.03 11.76 -18.74
N ALA A 553 -2.03 12.61 -19.00
CA ALA A 553 -2.08 13.97 -18.46
C ALA A 553 -2.17 13.95 -16.93
N VAL A 554 -3.09 13.16 -16.36
CA VAL A 554 -3.25 13.07 -14.90
C VAL A 554 -1.97 12.54 -14.25
N SER A 555 -1.32 11.53 -14.86
CA SER A 555 -0.07 10.95 -14.35
C SER A 555 1.10 11.92 -14.38
N PHE A 556 1.15 12.80 -15.39
CA PHE A 556 2.13 13.88 -15.45
C PHE A 556 1.97 14.88 -14.30
N TYR A 557 0.74 15.29 -13.97
CA TYR A 557 0.51 16.24 -12.88
C TYR A 557 0.65 15.65 -11.47
N VAL A 558 0.99 14.37 -11.35
CA VAL A 558 1.49 13.81 -10.08
C VAL A 558 2.82 14.46 -9.70
N PHE A 559 3.65 14.80 -10.70
CA PHE A 559 4.94 15.44 -10.49
C PHE A 559 4.79 16.96 -10.30
N GLU A 560 5.62 17.52 -9.43
CA GLU A 560 5.66 18.93 -9.07
C GLU A 560 7.11 19.43 -9.08
N GLY A 561 7.33 20.72 -9.37
CA GLY A 561 8.66 21.34 -9.37
C GLY A 561 9.71 20.55 -10.16
N GLU A 562 10.87 20.31 -9.53
CA GLU A 562 11.99 19.58 -10.12
C GLU A 562 11.64 18.16 -10.58
N GLU A 563 10.74 17.44 -9.89
CA GLU A 563 10.32 16.09 -10.32
C GLU A 563 9.63 16.14 -11.70
N ARG A 564 8.88 17.21 -11.97
CA ARG A 564 8.18 17.39 -13.25
C ARG A 564 9.18 17.67 -14.37
N GLU A 565 10.16 18.53 -14.12
CA GLU A 565 11.23 18.81 -15.08
C GLU A 565 12.08 17.58 -15.37
N GLU A 566 12.37 16.77 -14.34
CA GLU A 566 13.07 15.50 -14.50
C GLU A 566 12.29 14.53 -15.38
N PHE A 567 10.98 14.39 -15.15
CA PHE A 567 10.15 13.54 -16.01
C PHE A 567 10.10 14.03 -17.46
N ILE A 568 10.05 15.35 -17.70
CA ILE A 568 10.14 15.91 -19.05
C ILE A 568 11.44 15.49 -19.73
N LYS A 569 12.58 15.65 -19.05
CA LYS A 569 13.91 15.25 -19.57
C LYS A 569 13.95 13.76 -19.89
N ILE A 570 13.45 12.91 -18.99
CA ILE A 570 13.38 11.46 -19.22
C ILE A 570 12.50 11.16 -20.44
N SER A 571 11.30 11.75 -20.50
CA SER A 571 10.33 11.48 -21.56
C SER A 571 10.80 11.89 -22.96
N ASN A 572 11.71 12.87 -23.06
CA ASN A 572 12.31 13.28 -24.32
C ASN A 572 13.40 12.30 -24.82
N ASN A 573 13.94 11.47 -23.92
CA ASN A 573 14.89 10.41 -24.26
C ASN A 573 14.18 9.09 -24.60
N PHE A 574 12.87 9.02 -24.36
CA PHE A 574 12.01 7.90 -24.73
C PHE A 574 11.39 8.13 -26.09
#